data_AF-A0A8J8AK17-F1
#
_entry.id   AF-A0A8J8AK17-F1
#
_cell.length_a   1.000
_cell.length_b   1.000
_cell.length_c   1.000
_cell.angle_alpha   90.00
_cell.angle_beta   90.00
_cell.angle_gamma   90.00
#
_symmetry.space_group_name_H-M   'P 1'
#
loop_
_entity.id
_entity.type
_entity.pdbx_description
1 polymer ?
#
loop_
_entity_poly.entity_id
_entity_poly.type
_entity_poly.pdbx_seq_one_letter_code
_entity_poly.pdbx_strand_id
1 'polypeptide(L)'
;MQTKKFYTFGLIVILIISITLISGCNKAPETHTVTETEVTSTETTITEETETMTTSEKESTTTTQLESKKPSDIDSKEDVSDEAENAYLITPGEYKGTLSEGDNADIYVIKMDKDDILSVTLIPNEGLDVGLGHSTEQNTYLITEEYVENEGITGEAETWIRVPNRKTNYYISAVRVYGSGEYTLKVELIKQNDAGSGKDASGEQKDAIQITAGTYTGILSQDDNSDTYAIKVGPGDIVSVSVLPKSDFDVGLAIGTEYYYDHEYNTGLKREAENAIFVNGEKDNTYYINVFVEGTDYDKIGNYTLKVSILEQNDAGSGEDASEDPENALQITAGNYKGYIGGRDEKDTYVVKLKKGQKITVEVVPASDLDVELRVGRYTYYYDSEYNYGLKGEPEIATYTADEDTNFYISIYHAGGAYAGEYSLNISVE
;
A
#
# COMPACT_ATOMS: atom_id res chain seq x y z
N MET A 1 56.48 -12.78 -9.33
CA MET A 1 56.49 -13.72 -8.19
C MET A 1 55.56 -13.12 -7.14
N GLN A 2 54.27 -13.47 -7.21
CA GLN A 2 53.21 -12.99 -6.34
C GLN A 2 52.98 -14.00 -5.21
N THR A 3 52.77 -13.53 -3.99
CA THR A 3 52.24 -14.33 -2.88
C THR A 3 50.97 -13.65 -2.36
N LYS A 4 49.82 -14.14 -2.83
CA LYS A 4 48.51 -13.84 -2.23
C LYS A 4 48.33 -14.72 -0.99
N LYS A 5 48.02 -14.10 0.16
CA LYS A 5 47.56 -14.79 1.37
C LYS A 5 46.04 -14.96 1.27
N PHE A 6 45.56 -16.18 1.40
CA PHE A 6 44.13 -16.49 1.58
C PHE A 6 43.79 -16.45 3.07
N TYR A 7 42.71 -15.75 3.42
CA TYR A 7 42.06 -15.87 4.72
C TYR A 7 40.83 -16.77 4.56
N THR A 8 40.78 -17.85 5.32
CA THR A 8 39.68 -18.80 5.38
C THR A 8 38.71 -18.34 6.48
N PHE A 9 37.49 -17.96 6.12
CA PHE A 9 36.41 -17.77 7.10
C PHE A 9 35.67 -19.10 7.32
N GLY A 10 35.53 -19.47 8.59
CA GLY A 10 34.85 -20.69 9.02
C GLY A 10 33.34 -20.57 8.87
N LEU A 11 32.75 -21.58 8.24
CA LEU A 11 31.31 -21.78 8.12
C LEU A 11 30.76 -22.28 9.47
N ILE A 12 29.88 -21.53 10.11
CA ILE A 12 29.09 -21.99 11.27
C ILE A 12 27.87 -22.73 10.71
N VAL A 13 27.81 -24.04 10.95
CA VAL A 13 26.64 -24.88 10.66
C VAL A 13 25.69 -24.82 11.86
N ILE A 14 24.54 -24.19 11.70
CA ILE A 14 23.44 -24.25 12.68
C ILE A 14 22.61 -25.49 12.37
N LEU A 15 22.62 -26.44 13.30
CA LEU A 15 21.83 -27.67 13.30
C LEU A 15 20.41 -27.33 13.79
N ILE A 16 19.41 -27.35 12.89
CA ILE A 16 18.00 -27.28 13.27
C ILE A 16 17.52 -28.68 13.64
N ILE A 17 17.21 -28.88 14.91
CA ILE A 17 16.60 -30.11 15.43
C ILE A 17 15.08 -30.00 15.21
N SER A 18 14.54 -30.80 14.29
CA SER A 18 13.11 -31.01 14.15
C SER A 18 12.59 -31.87 15.30
N ILE A 19 11.78 -31.30 16.18
CA ILE A 19 11.04 -32.05 17.21
C ILE A 19 9.65 -32.35 16.66
N THR A 20 9.40 -33.62 16.37
CA THR A 20 8.09 -34.18 16.09
C THR A 20 7.30 -34.26 17.40
N LEU A 21 6.22 -33.47 17.54
CA LEU A 21 5.28 -33.63 18.65
C LEU A 21 4.17 -34.61 18.27
N ILE A 22 4.11 -35.69 19.03
CA ILE A 22 3.10 -36.75 18.99
C ILE A 22 1.86 -36.27 19.73
N SER A 23 0.70 -36.45 19.09
CA SER A 23 -0.64 -36.19 19.62
C SER A 23 -0.97 -37.11 20.81
N GLY A 24 -1.59 -36.55 21.86
CA GLY A 24 -1.96 -37.30 23.06
C GLY A 24 -2.87 -36.55 24.05
N CYS A 25 -4.18 -36.62 23.79
CA CYS A 25 -5.31 -36.84 24.73
C CYS A 25 -5.45 -36.02 26.05
N ASN A 26 -6.55 -35.24 26.09
CA ASN A 26 -7.50 -34.96 27.18
C ASN A 26 -7.04 -34.95 28.66
N LYS A 27 -7.26 -33.79 29.30
CA LYS A 27 -8.03 -33.68 30.57
C LYS A 27 -8.42 -32.22 30.85
N ALA A 28 -9.65 -32.03 31.32
CA ALA A 28 -10.25 -30.74 31.69
C ALA A 28 -9.50 -30.07 32.86
N PRO A 29 -9.45 -28.73 32.95
CA PRO A 29 -8.87 -28.05 34.09
C PRO A 29 -9.88 -27.86 35.22
N GLU A 30 -9.47 -28.27 36.41
CA GLU A 30 -10.10 -27.94 37.69
C GLU A 30 -9.89 -26.46 38.02
N THR A 31 -10.94 -25.83 38.53
CA THR A 31 -10.94 -24.44 39.01
C THR A 31 -10.10 -24.31 40.28
N HIS A 32 -9.00 -23.54 40.19
CA HIS A 32 -8.28 -23.04 41.37
C HIS A 32 -8.54 -21.54 41.55
N THR A 33 -9.17 -21.21 42.68
CA THR A 33 -9.30 -19.86 43.24
C THR A 33 -7.92 -19.28 43.54
N VAL A 34 -7.58 -18.16 42.92
CA VAL A 34 -6.42 -17.32 43.26
C VAL A 34 -6.90 -16.19 44.18
N THR A 35 -6.31 -16.11 45.36
CA THR A 35 -6.44 -14.99 46.30
C THR A 35 -5.69 -13.77 45.77
N GLU A 36 -6.39 -12.65 45.61
CA GLU A 36 -5.83 -11.33 45.34
C GLU A 36 -4.88 -10.90 46.48
N THR A 37 -3.69 -10.45 46.11
CA THR A 37 -2.78 -9.74 47.01
C THR A 37 -2.81 -8.27 46.60
N GLU A 38 -3.26 -7.40 47.50
CA GLU A 38 -3.23 -5.95 47.34
C GLU A 38 -1.78 -5.47 47.16
N VAL A 39 -1.53 -4.75 46.05
CA VAL A 39 -0.31 -3.97 45.86
C VAL A 39 -0.66 -2.51 46.08
N THR A 40 -0.16 -1.95 47.18
CA THR A 40 -0.23 -0.53 47.50
C THR A 40 0.81 0.24 46.70
N SER A 41 0.38 1.17 45.85
CA SER A 41 1.24 2.10 45.13
C SER A 41 1.63 3.28 46.04
N THR A 42 2.92 3.47 46.26
CA THR A 42 3.47 4.68 46.88
C THR A 42 3.79 5.72 45.79
N GLU A 43 3.03 6.82 45.78
CA GLU A 43 3.36 8.04 45.04
C GLU A 43 4.67 8.65 45.57
N THR A 44 5.64 8.87 44.68
CA THR A 44 6.84 9.66 44.98
C THR A 44 6.73 10.98 44.23
N THR A 45 6.34 12.04 44.93
CA THR A 45 6.42 13.43 44.46
C THR A 45 7.89 13.85 44.38
N ILE A 46 8.37 14.14 43.17
CA ILE A 46 9.63 14.83 42.94
C ILE A 46 9.29 16.32 42.70
N THR A 47 9.67 17.16 43.65
CA THR A 47 9.70 18.62 43.50
C THR A 47 11.00 19.03 42.83
N GLU A 48 10.92 19.57 41.61
CA GLU A 48 12.04 20.26 40.97
C GLU A 48 12.08 21.72 41.45
N GLU A 49 13.18 22.08 42.10
CA GLU A 49 13.56 23.47 42.39
C GLU A 49 14.12 24.10 41.11
N THR A 50 13.41 25.09 40.58
CA THR A 50 13.94 26.00 39.54
C THR A 50 14.89 27.02 40.18
N GLU A 51 16.20 26.80 40.05
CA GLU A 51 17.20 27.87 40.19
C GLU A 51 17.43 28.55 38.85
N THR A 52 17.03 29.82 38.77
CA THR A 52 17.36 30.73 37.67
C THR A 52 18.81 31.19 37.77
N MET A 53 19.70 30.67 36.92
CA MET A 53 20.97 31.32 36.61
C MET A 53 20.85 32.09 35.30
N THR A 54 21.02 33.41 35.40
CA THR A 54 21.11 34.34 34.28
C THR A 54 22.57 34.42 33.84
N THR A 55 22.88 33.86 32.67
CA THR A 55 24.11 34.16 31.92
C THR A 55 23.74 34.67 30.54
N SER A 56 23.95 35.96 30.33
CA SER A 56 23.81 36.60 29.03
C SER A 56 25.02 36.24 28.16
N GLU A 57 24.84 35.31 27.24
CA GLU A 57 25.75 35.16 26.11
C GLU A 57 24.97 35.50 24.85
N LYS A 58 25.36 36.63 24.25
CA LYS A 58 24.75 37.18 23.06
C LYS A 58 25.37 36.48 21.86
N GLU A 59 24.91 35.26 21.57
CA GLU A 59 25.19 34.64 20.28
C GLU A 59 24.47 35.43 19.19
N SER A 60 25.25 36.18 18.43
CA SER A 60 24.84 36.77 17.17
C SER A 60 24.83 35.64 16.14
N THR A 61 23.75 34.87 16.07
CA THR A 61 23.47 33.99 14.93
C THR A 61 23.15 34.87 13.73
N THR A 62 24.19 35.22 12.99
CA THR A 62 24.06 35.80 11.65
C THR A 62 23.51 34.70 10.75
N THR A 63 22.19 34.61 10.63
CA THR A 63 21.55 33.73 9.64
C THR A 63 21.84 34.32 8.27
N THR A 64 22.93 33.88 7.63
CA THR A 64 23.20 34.19 6.23
C THR A 64 22.07 33.56 5.42
N GLN A 65 21.11 34.38 4.98
CA GLN A 65 20.09 33.90 4.06
C GLN A 65 20.80 33.59 2.74
N LEU A 66 20.86 32.31 2.38
CA LEU A 66 21.27 31.87 1.05
C LEU A 66 20.29 32.47 0.04
N GLU A 67 20.75 33.42 -0.78
CA GLU A 67 19.99 33.95 -1.91
C GLU A 67 19.99 32.91 -3.03
N SER A 68 18.81 32.61 -3.59
CA SER A 68 18.67 31.66 -4.69
C SER A 68 19.32 32.20 -5.96
N LYS A 69 20.21 31.43 -6.58
CA LYS A 69 20.85 31.74 -7.86
C LYS A 69 20.08 31.09 -9.00
N LYS A 70 19.89 31.83 -10.09
CA LYS A 70 19.35 31.30 -11.35
C LYS A 70 20.47 30.74 -12.22
N PRO A 71 20.14 29.91 -13.24
CA PRO A 71 21.09 29.46 -14.26
C PRO A 71 21.96 30.57 -14.87
N SER A 72 21.42 31.77 -15.06
CA SER A 72 22.14 32.92 -15.61
C SER A 72 23.20 33.51 -14.68
N ASP A 73 23.15 33.16 -13.41
CA ASP A 73 23.94 33.78 -12.35
C ASP A 73 25.18 32.95 -12.01
N ILE A 74 25.35 31.78 -12.64
CA ILE A 74 26.47 30.86 -12.49
C ILE A 74 27.08 30.65 -13.88
N ASP A 75 28.14 31.41 -14.18
CA ASP A 75 29.00 31.20 -15.37
C ASP A 75 30.10 30.19 -15.02
N SER A 76 30.72 29.53 -16.00
CA SER A 76 31.78 28.52 -15.79
C SER A 76 33.10 29.06 -15.20
N LYS A 77 33.05 30.24 -14.57
CA LYS A 77 34.17 30.98 -13.98
C LYS A 77 33.97 31.32 -12.50
N GLU A 78 32.75 31.16 -11.97
CA GLU A 78 32.53 31.26 -10.52
C GLU A 78 32.69 29.86 -9.92
N ASP A 79 33.66 29.73 -9.03
CA ASP A 79 33.97 28.51 -8.28
C ASP A 79 32.80 28.18 -7.35
N VAL A 80 32.19 27.02 -7.54
CA VAL A 80 31.14 26.53 -6.64
C VAL A 80 31.85 25.86 -5.46
N SER A 81 31.23 25.90 -4.29
CA SER A 81 31.90 25.45 -3.06
C SER A 81 32.01 23.93 -3.00
N ASP A 82 33.19 23.42 -2.66
CA ASP A 82 33.43 22.02 -2.24
C ASP A 82 32.88 21.69 -0.83
N GLU A 83 32.36 22.68 -0.10
CA GLU A 83 31.79 22.51 1.25
C GLU A 83 30.27 22.69 1.28
N ALA A 84 29.56 21.74 1.91
CA ALA A 84 28.09 21.72 1.99
C ALA A 84 27.50 22.90 2.78
N GLU A 85 28.22 23.42 3.76
CA GLU A 85 27.81 24.62 4.52
C GLU A 85 27.74 25.88 3.63
N ASN A 86 28.51 25.88 2.55
CA ASN A 86 28.63 26.95 1.58
C ASN A 86 27.99 26.57 0.22
N ALA A 87 27.15 25.52 0.22
CA ALA A 87 26.50 25.02 -0.99
C ALA A 87 25.67 26.11 -1.70
N TYR A 88 25.73 26.10 -3.03
CA TYR A 88 25.03 27.08 -3.85
C TYR A 88 23.54 26.76 -3.94
N LEU A 89 22.69 27.63 -3.39
CA LEU A 89 21.24 27.48 -3.49
C LEU A 89 20.75 27.74 -4.92
N ILE A 90 20.22 26.70 -5.55
CA ILE A 90 19.78 26.72 -6.95
C ILE A 90 18.27 26.53 -7.11
N THR A 91 17.77 26.88 -8.30
CA THR A 91 16.42 26.56 -8.79
C THR A 91 16.48 25.57 -9.96
N PRO A 92 15.37 25.00 -10.45
CA PRO A 92 15.40 24.17 -11.65
C PRO A 92 15.99 24.91 -12.86
N GLY A 93 16.81 24.21 -13.66
CA GLY A 93 17.50 24.76 -14.82
C GLY A 93 18.80 24.04 -15.17
N GLU A 94 19.57 24.62 -16.10
CA GLU A 94 20.87 24.11 -16.53
C GLU A 94 21.99 25.00 -15.99
N TYR A 95 22.96 24.42 -15.30
CA TYR A 95 24.11 25.08 -14.71
C TYR A 95 25.38 24.56 -15.38
N LYS A 96 26.37 25.44 -15.53
CA LYS A 96 27.69 25.08 -16.06
C LYS A 96 28.73 25.30 -14.97
N GLY A 97 29.60 24.31 -14.79
CA GLY A 97 30.72 24.39 -13.87
C GLY A 97 31.98 23.84 -14.51
N THR A 98 33.08 23.93 -13.77
CA THR A 98 34.38 23.36 -14.14
C THR A 98 34.92 22.59 -12.96
N LEU A 99 35.61 21.49 -13.23
CA LEU A 99 36.36 20.76 -12.22
C LEU A 99 37.80 20.58 -12.69
N SER A 100 38.76 20.71 -11.77
CA SER A 100 40.19 20.66 -12.10
C SER A 100 41.05 20.10 -10.97
N GLU A 101 42.36 19.96 -11.20
CA GLU A 101 43.26 19.54 -10.13
C GLU A 101 43.34 20.64 -9.04
N GLY A 102 42.71 20.38 -7.89
CA GLY A 102 42.62 21.33 -6.76
C GLY A 102 41.21 21.85 -6.48
N ASP A 103 40.26 21.55 -7.36
CA ASP A 103 38.83 21.82 -7.26
C ASP A 103 38.13 20.51 -7.64
N ASN A 104 37.77 19.74 -6.61
CA ASN A 104 37.37 18.34 -6.78
C ASN A 104 35.86 18.15 -6.64
N ALA A 105 35.12 19.15 -6.17
CA ALA A 105 33.68 19.03 -6.05
C ALA A 105 32.97 20.37 -6.08
N ASP A 106 31.87 20.42 -6.80
CA ASP A 106 30.94 21.53 -6.77
C ASP A 106 29.66 21.10 -6.06
N ILE A 107 29.29 21.76 -4.95
CA ILE A 107 28.09 21.45 -4.17
C ILE A 107 27.00 22.50 -4.37
N TYR A 108 25.83 21.99 -4.77
CA TYR A 108 24.59 22.71 -4.92
C TYR A 108 23.58 22.28 -3.86
N VAL A 109 22.62 23.14 -3.56
CA VAL A 109 21.47 22.80 -2.72
C VAL A 109 20.19 23.27 -3.39
N ILE A 110 19.17 22.41 -3.40
CA ILE A 110 17.82 22.76 -3.84
C ILE A 110 16.83 22.54 -2.70
N LYS A 111 15.83 23.42 -2.60
CA LYS A 111 14.73 23.27 -1.65
C LYS A 111 13.64 22.44 -2.30
N MET A 112 13.22 21.39 -1.63
CA MET A 112 12.16 20.49 -2.08
C MET A 112 11.00 20.48 -1.08
N ASP A 113 9.78 20.42 -1.59
CA ASP A 113 8.57 20.07 -0.84
C ASP A 113 8.32 18.56 -0.93
N LYS A 114 7.41 18.05 -0.07
CA LYS A 114 7.09 16.61 0.03
C LYS A 114 6.42 15.99 -1.21
N ASP A 115 6.07 16.80 -2.21
CA ASP A 115 5.37 16.36 -3.42
C ASP A 115 6.27 16.56 -4.65
N ASP A 116 7.56 16.84 -4.47
CA ASP A 116 8.48 17.12 -5.57
C ASP A 116 9.15 15.84 -6.07
N ILE A 117 9.34 15.74 -7.38
CA ILE A 117 10.24 14.78 -8.02
C ILE A 117 11.42 15.58 -8.56
N LEU A 118 12.60 15.31 -8.02
CA LEU A 118 13.86 15.89 -8.48
C LEU A 118 14.52 14.93 -9.45
N SER A 119 14.80 15.39 -10.66
CA SER A 119 15.69 14.71 -11.61
C SER A 119 16.94 15.55 -11.80
N VAL A 120 18.09 14.92 -11.64
CA VAL A 120 19.39 15.56 -11.83
C VAL A 120 20.18 14.78 -12.86
N THR A 121 20.68 15.49 -13.86
CA THR A 121 21.58 14.94 -14.88
C THR A 121 22.88 15.72 -14.91
N LEU A 122 24.00 15.05 -14.70
CA LEU A 122 25.34 15.63 -14.76
C LEU A 122 26.04 15.17 -16.04
N ILE A 123 26.45 16.11 -16.89
CA ILE A 123 27.04 15.84 -18.21
C ILE A 123 28.47 16.39 -18.25
N PRO A 124 29.51 15.56 -18.14
CA PRO A 124 30.89 16.00 -18.30
C PRO A 124 31.23 16.28 -19.77
N ASN A 125 32.11 17.24 -20.03
CA ASN A 125 32.74 17.40 -21.34
C ASN A 125 33.89 16.40 -21.55
N GLU A 126 34.36 16.28 -22.79
CA GLU A 126 35.46 15.38 -23.17
C GLU A 126 36.70 15.60 -22.30
N GLY A 127 37.22 14.51 -21.72
CA GLY A 127 38.42 14.53 -20.89
C GLY A 127 38.19 14.78 -19.40
N LEU A 128 36.93 14.99 -18.97
CA LEU A 128 36.52 15.00 -17.58
C LEU A 128 35.69 13.74 -17.27
N ASP A 129 35.95 13.14 -16.11
CA ASP A 129 35.12 12.09 -15.52
C ASP A 129 34.57 12.60 -14.20
N VAL A 130 33.26 12.45 -14.01
CA VAL A 130 32.54 12.96 -12.84
C VAL A 130 31.67 11.89 -12.23
N GLY A 131 31.56 11.93 -10.91
CA GLY A 131 30.49 11.25 -10.21
C GLY A 131 29.42 12.28 -9.81
N LEU A 132 28.19 11.80 -9.69
CA LEU A 132 27.08 12.57 -9.18
C LEU A 132 26.67 12.09 -7.78
N GLY A 133 26.78 12.96 -6.77
CA GLY A 133 26.50 12.66 -5.37
C GLY A 133 25.28 13.41 -4.83
N HIS A 134 24.72 12.93 -3.72
CA HIS A 134 23.56 13.57 -3.10
C HIS A 134 23.42 13.31 -1.59
N SER A 135 22.73 14.21 -0.89
CA SER A 135 22.43 14.05 0.54
C SER A 135 21.26 14.94 0.99
N THR A 136 20.49 14.50 1.98
CA THR A 136 19.55 15.36 2.73
C THR A 136 20.21 16.06 3.93
N GLU A 137 21.43 15.67 4.28
CA GLU A 137 22.21 16.21 5.39
C GLU A 137 23.36 17.10 4.89
N GLN A 138 23.74 18.12 5.67
CA GLN A 138 24.93 18.95 5.43
C GLN A 138 26.26 18.20 5.62
N ASN A 139 26.25 16.87 5.59
CA ASN A 139 27.40 16.05 5.87
C ASN A 139 28.29 15.94 4.62
N THR A 140 29.44 16.62 4.65
CA THR A 140 30.43 16.63 3.56
C THR A 140 31.02 15.26 3.26
N TYR A 141 30.96 14.31 4.19
CA TYR A 141 31.49 12.95 3.98
C TYR A 141 30.66 12.14 2.96
N LEU A 142 29.35 12.40 2.87
CA LEU A 142 28.41 11.67 2.00
C LEU A 142 28.39 12.15 0.54
N ILE A 143 29.19 13.16 0.21
CA ILE A 143 29.22 13.85 -1.08
C ILE A 143 30.63 13.89 -1.69
N THR A 144 31.56 13.05 -1.19
CA THR A 144 32.93 12.88 -1.69
C THR A 144 33.14 11.52 -2.36
N GLU A 145 34.24 11.37 -3.12
CA GLU A 145 34.62 10.26 -4.04
C GLU A 145 34.23 8.82 -3.62
N GLU A 146 34.07 8.52 -2.32
CA GLU A 146 33.78 7.19 -1.79
C GLU A 146 32.31 6.74 -1.97
N TYR A 147 31.36 7.67 -2.15
CA TYR A 147 29.90 7.39 -2.19
C TYR A 147 29.18 7.90 -3.45
N VAL A 148 29.95 8.32 -4.44
CA VAL A 148 29.41 8.93 -5.65
C VAL A 148 29.06 7.84 -6.66
N GLU A 149 27.83 7.86 -7.19
CA GLU A 149 27.46 6.97 -8.30
C GLU A 149 28.29 7.41 -9.53
N ASN A 150 29.22 6.55 -9.94
CA ASN A 150 29.93 6.61 -11.21
C ASN A 150 29.71 5.25 -11.88
N GLU A 151 28.56 5.13 -12.54
CA GLU A 151 28.19 3.91 -13.26
C GLU A 151 28.75 3.93 -14.69
N GLY A 152 29.24 5.08 -15.16
CA GLY A 152 29.67 5.34 -16.53
C GLY A 152 31.17 5.20 -16.83
N ILE A 153 31.49 5.36 -18.11
CA ILE A 153 32.84 5.57 -18.65
C ILE A 153 33.11 7.08 -18.74
N THR A 154 34.37 7.51 -18.66
CA THR A 154 34.78 8.91 -18.87
C THR A 154 34.01 9.59 -20.02
N GLY A 155 33.31 10.69 -19.69
CA GLY A 155 32.52 11.47 -20.64
C GLY A 155 31.04 11.06 -20.74
N GLU A 156 30.58 10.09 -19.97
CA GLU A 156 29.16 9.72 -19.90
C GLU A 156 28.39 10.60 -18.91
N ALA A 157 27.10 10.81 -19.19
CA ALA A 157 26.22 11.57 -18.32
C ALA A 157 25.67 10.66 -17.21
N GLU A 158 25.66 11.17 -15.99
CA GLU A 158 25.06 10.51 -14.83
C GLU A 158 23.67 11.09 -14.56
N THR A 159 22.70 10.26 -14.22
CA THR A 159 21.33 10.72 -13.92
C THR A 159 20.69 9.93 -12.79
N TRP A 160 20.10 10.64 -11.84
CA TRP A 160 19.24 10.04 -10.82
C TRP A 160 17.93 10.80 -10.66
N ILE A 161 16.99 10.14 -9.99
CA ILE A 161 15.68 10.70 -9.61
C ILE A 161 15.49 10.51 -8.11
N ARG A 162 14.87 11.48 -7.44
CA ARG A 162 14.52 11.43 -6.00
C ARG A 162 13.13 11.99 -5.75
N VAL A 163 12.44 11.41 -4.78
CA VAL A 163 11.08 11.77 -4.37
C VAL A 163 11.07 11.81 -2.84
N PRO A 164 11.05 12.98 -2.19
CA PRO A 164 11.12 13.07 -0.74
C PRO A 164 9.71 12.98 -0.13
N ASN A 165 9.57 12.32 1.00
CA ASN A 165 8.32 12.28 1.77
C ASN A 165 8.08 13.51 2.67
N ARG A 166 9.00 14.47 2.65
CA ARG A 166 8.97 15.66 3.52
C ARG A 166 9.66 16.85 2.86
N LYS A 167 9.27 18.05 3.30
CA LYS A 167 9.99 19.27 2.93
C LYS A 167 11.44 19.17 3.41
N THR A 168 12.40 19.29 2.51
CA THR A 168 13.83 19.13 2.82
C THR A 168 14.70 20.02 1.93
N ASN A 169 15.92 20.28 2.40
CA ASN A 169 17.00 20.71 1.51
C ASN A 169 17.65 19.45 0.95
N TYR A 170 17.97 19.47 -0.34
CA TYR A 170 18.64 18.39 -1.02
C TYR A 170 19.96 18.89 -1.61
N TYR A 171 21.06 18.33 -1.13
CA TYR A 171 22.41 18.66 -1.59
C TYR A 171 22.76 17.77 -2.77
N ILE A 172 23.36 18.37 -3.80
CA ILE A 172 23.77 17.73 -5.05
C ILE A 172 25.26 18.04 -5.22
N SER A 173 26.10 17.04 -5.45
CA SER A 173 27.52 17.26 -5.73
C SER A 173 27.91 16.75 -7.10
N ALA A 174 28.62 17.58 -7.86
CA ALA A 174 29.39 17.13 -9.01
C ALA A 174 30.82 16.89 -8.53
N VAL A 175 31.27 15.63 -8.52
CA VAL A 175 32.57 15.25 -7.95
C VAL A 175 33.50 14.82 -9.06
N ARG A 176 34.70 15.37 -9.08
CA ARG A 176 35.73 15.00 -10.04
C ARG A 176 36.27 13.61 -9.72
N VAL A 177 36.19 12.69 -10.68
CA VAL A 177 36.81 11.36 -10.59
C VAL A 177 38.16 11.36 -11.30
N TYR A 178 38.21 11.95 -12.50
CA TYR A 178 39.44 12.05 -13.29
C TYR A 178 39.40 13.23 -14.26
N GLY A 179 40.57 13.67 -14.73
CA GLY A 179 40.67 14.65 -15.79
C GLY A 179 40.45 16.08 -15.33
N SER A 180 40.09 16.98 -16.23
CA SER A 180 39.70 18.36 -15.93
C SER A 180 38.88 18.89 -17.10
N GLY A 181 37.86 19.70 -16.82
CA GLY A 181 37.00 20.21 -17.87
C GLY A 181 35.75 20.88 -17.34
N GLU A 182 34.90 21.32 -18.26
CA GLU A 182 33.57 21.81 -17.90
C GLU A 182 32.59 20.63 -17.77
N TYR A 183 31.51 20.86 -17.02
CA TYR A 183 30.34 19.99 -17.03
C TYR A 183 29.06 20.83 -17.14
N THR A 184 27.95 20.16 -17.47
CA THR A 184 26.60 20.73 -17.40
C THR A 184 25.77 19.95 -16.39
N LEU A 185 25.25 20.62 -15.37
CA LEU A 185 24.29 20.08 -14.41
C LEU A 185 22.89 20.52 -14.80
N LYS A 186 22.02 19.57 -15.15
CA LYS A 186 20.60 19.81 -15.40
C LYS A 186 19.79 19.40 -14.19
N VAL A 187 18.94 20.29 -13.72
CA VAL A 187 18.10 20.09 -12.54
C VAL A 187 16.65 20.34 -12.93
N GLU A 188 15.84 19.31 -12.86
CA GLU A 188 14.40 19.36 -13.09
C GLU A 188 13.67 19.08 -11.78
N LEU A 189 12.65 19.89 -11.48
CA LEU A 189 11.78 19.70 -10.33
C LEU A 189 10.34 19.75 -10.82
N ILE A 190 9.65 18.62 -10.74
CA ILE A 190 8.24 18.49 -11.11
C ILE A 190 7.44 18.06 -9.88
N LYS A 191 6.13 18.27 -9.90
CA LYS A 191 5.25 17.76 -8.83
C LYS A 191 4.83 16.32 -9.12
N GLN A 192 4.77 15.50 -8.08
CA GLN A 192 3.99 14.27 -8.10
C GLN A 192 2.54 14.58 -8.49
N ASN A 193 1.92 13.59 -9.12
CA ASN A 193 0.61 13.74 -9.71
C ASN A 193 -0.15 12.42 -9.65
N ASP A 194 -0.16 11.84 -8.46
CA ASP A 194 -0.74 10.52 -8.25
C ASP A 194 -2.25 10.61 -8.43
N ALA A 195 -2.78 9.68 -9.22
CA ALA A 195 -4.14 9.70 -9.75
C ALA A 195 -4.56 11.01 -10.46
N GLY A 196 -3.61 11.80 -10.97
CA GLY A 196 -3.92 13.07 -11.64
C GLY A 196 -4.31 14.21 -10.69
N SER A 197 -3.97 14.10 -9.41
CA SER A 197 -4.37 15.03 -8.35
C SER A 197 -3.56 16.33 -8.28
N GLY A 198 -2.39 16.38 -8.92
CA GLY A 198 -1.39 17.44 -8.81
C GLY A 198 -0.55 17.40 -7.52
N LYS A 199 -0.61 16.29 -6.77
CA LYS A 199 0.18 16.05 -5.55
C LYS A 199 0.54 14.57 -5.39
N ASP A 200 1.36 14.31 -4.37
CA ASP A 200 1.66 12.99 -3.81
C ASP A 200 0.41 12.36 -3.15
N ALA A 201 0.24 11.05 -3.33
CA ALA A 201 -0.79 10.25 -2.70
C ALA A 201 -0.45 9.71 -1.31
N SER A 202 0.62 10.11 -0.62
CA SER A 202 0.95 9.91 0.80
C SER A 202 0.47 8.63 1.51
N GLY A 203 1.34 8.02 2.32
CA GLY A 203 1.00 6.84 3.12
C GLY A 203 -0.07 6.99 4.22
N GLU A 204 -0.61 8.20 4.43
CA GLU A 204 -1.50 8.52 5.54
C GLU A 204 -2.98 8.59 5.12
N GLN A 205 -3.86 7.84 5.80
CA GLN A 205 -5.31 7.85 5.53
C GLN A 205 -5.93 9.26 5.56
N LYS A 206 -5.47 10.13 6.48
CA LYS A 206 -6.01 11.49 6.64
C LYS A 206 -5.76 12.40 5.43
N ASP A 207 -4.74 12.08 4.62
CA ASP A 207 -4.32 12.86 3.46
C ASP A 207 -4.68 12.16 2.14
N ALA A 208 -5.36 11.01 2.23
CA ALA A 208 -5.66 10.12 1.13
C ALA A 208 -6.35 10.83 -0.03
N ILE A 209 -5.98 10.44 -1.25
CA ILE A 209 -6.57 11.01 -2.46
C ILE A 209 -7.89 10.33 -2.75
N GLN A 210 -8.97 11.11 -2.73
CA GLN A 210 -10.28 10.59 -3.09
C GLN A 210 -10.37 10.34 -4.59
N ILE A 211 -10.68 9.10 -4.97
CA ILE A 211 -10.82 8.64 -6.36
C ILE A 211 -12.18 7.94 -6.57
N THR A 212 -12.53 7.71 -7.82
CA THR A 212 -13.70 6.90 -8.22
C THR A 212 -13.23 5.63 -8.95
N ALA A 213 -14.16 4.78 -9.41
CA ALA A 213 -13.80 3.72 -10.35
C ALA A 213 -13.06 4.32 -11.58
N GLY A 214 -12.00 3.65 -12.02
CA GLY A 214 -11.11 4.18 -13.05
C GLY A 214 -9.76 3.48 -13.12
N THR A 215 -8.84 4.10 -13.86
CA THR A 215 -7.43 3.69 -13.97
C THR A 215 -6.55 4.90 -13.71
N TYR A 216 -5.62 4.72 -12.79
CA TYR A 216 -4.77 5.75 -12.23
C TYR A 216 -3.31 5.30 -12.31
N THR A 217 -2.41 6.27 -12.20
CA THR A 217 -0.97 6.03 -12.10
C THR A 217 -0.46 6.71 -10.84
N GLY A 218 0.56 6.11 -10.23
CA GLY A 218 1.33 6.75 -9.18
C GLY A 218 2.80 6.36 -9.22
N ILE A 219 3.59 6.99 -8.35
CA ILE A 219 5.04 6.78 -8.24
C ILE A 219 5.37 6.51 -6.78
N LEU A 220 6.15 5.47 -6.51
CA LEU A 220 6.72 5.17 -5.20
C LEU A 220 8.25 5.23 -5.25
N SER A 221 8.87 5.44 -4.09
CA SER A 221 10.31 5.45 -3.86
C SER A 221 10.66 4.93 -2.45
N GLN A 222 11.94 4.97 -2.09
CA GLN A 222 12.39 4.63 -0.72
C GLN A 222 11.76 5.50 0.35
N ASP A 223 11.80 6.81 0.13
CA ASP A 223 11.37 7.80 1.10
C ASP A 223 9.85 7.91 1.05
N ASP A 224 9.29 7.90 -0.15
CA ASP A 224 7.86 7.87 -0.42
C ASP A 224 7.39 6.44 -0.73
N ASN A 225 7.29 5.63 0.33
CA ASN A 225 7.13 4.18 0.19
C ASN A 225 5.68 3.69 0.17
N SER A 226 4.70 4.58 0.27
CA SER A 226 3.30 4.19 0.20
C SER A 226 2.38 5.34 -0.21
N ASP A 227 1.37 4.98 -0.97
CA ASP A 227 0.31 5.87 -1.46
C ASP A 227 -1.05 5.38 -0.94
N THR A 228 -1.84 6.30 -0.41
CA THR A 228 -3.19 6.03 0.09
C THR A 228 -4.25 6.77 -0.71
N TYR A 229 -5.20 5.99 -1.23
CA TYR A 229 -6.38 6.48 -1.94
C TYR A 229 -7.63 6.19 -1.15
N ALA A 230 -8.69 6.97 -1.34
CA ALA A 230 -9.99 6.77 -0.73
C ALA A 230 -11.08 6.61 -1.79
N ILE A 231 -11.96 5.62 -1.61
CA ILE A 231 -13.13 5.39 -2.45
C ILE A 231 -14.39 5.36 -1.58
N LYS A 232 -15.51 5.83 -2.15
CA LYS A 232 -16.83 5.67 -1.55
C LYS A 232 -17.49 4.45 -2.15
N VAL A 233 -18.02 3.59 -1.28
CA VAL A 233 -18.59 2.30 -1.64
C VAL A 233 -19.96 2.23 -0.98
N GLY A 234 -21.00 1.98 -1.77
CA GLY A 234 -22.37 1.80 -1.31
C GLY A 234 -22.61 0.39 -0.78
N PRO A 235 -23.71 0.16 -0.04
CA PRO A 235 -24.13 -1.18 0.35
C PRO A 235 -24.29 -2.09 -0.87
N GLY A 236 -23.77 -3.31 -0.78
CA GLY A 236 -23.78 -4.31 -1.84
C GLY A 236 -22.86 -4.03 -3.04
N ASP A 237 -22.04 -2.99 -2.99
CA ASP A 237 -21.09 -2.75 -4.08
C ASP A 237 -19.99 -3.82 -4.08
N ILE A 238 -19.76 -4.42 -5.24
CA ILE A 238 -18.62 -5.27 -5.55
C ILE A 238 -17.46 -4.37 -5.96
N VAL A 239 -16.39 -4.39 -5.17
CA VAL A 239 -15.17 -3.61 -5.40
C VAL A 239 -14.07 -4.54 -5.86
N SER A 240 -13.44 -4.20 -6.98
CA SER A 240 -12.22 -4.85 -7.46
C SER A 240 -11.11 -3.84 -7.63
N VAL A 241 -9.97 -4.09 -7.00
CA VAL A 241 -8.78 -3.27 -7.06
C VAL A 241 -7.63 -4.11 -7.61
N SER A 242 -6.87 -3.54 -8.54
CA SER A 242 -5.70 -4.17 -9.13
C SER A 242 -4.58 -3.16 -9.24
N VAL A 243 -3.38 -3.50 -8.78
CA VAL A 243 -2.19 -2.68 -8.95
C VAL A 243 -1.13 -3.44 -9.74
N LEU A 244 -0.54 -2.77 -10.73
CA LEU A 244 0.50 -3.35 -11.58
C LEU A 244 1.73 -2.42 -11.57
N PRO A 245 2.89 -2.87 -11.07
CA PRO A 245 4.13 -2.10 -11.17
C PRO A 245 4.63 -2.10 -12.62
N LYS A 246 5.18 -0.96 -13.07
CA LYS A 246 5.69 -0.77 -14.45
C LYS A 246 7.20 -0.99 -14.58
N SER A 247 7.93 -1.18 -13.48
CA SER A 247 9.37 -1.42 -13.44
C SER A 247 9.71 -2.77 -12.79
N ASP A 248 10.97 -3.02 -12.46
CA ASP A 248 11.44 -4.19 -11.69
C ASP A 248 11.24 -4.07 -10.17
N PHE A 249 10.44 -3.08 -9.79
CA PHE A 249 9.94 -2.77 -8.47
C PHE A 249 8.74 -3.64 -8.13
N ASP A 250 8.62 -4.02 -6.86
CA ASP A 250 7.52 -4.81 -6.33
C ASP A 250 6.58 -3.94 -5.49
N VAL A 251 5.29 -4.22 -5.55
CA VAL A 251 4.27 -3.47 -4.82
C VAL A 251 3.35 -4.38 -4.05
N GLY A 252 3.02 -3.99 -2.83
CA GLY A 252 1.92 -4.54 -2.08
C GLY A 252 0.64 -3.72 -2.27
N LEU A 253 -0.49 -4.38 -2.03
CA LEU A 253 -1.82 -3.79 -2.02
C LEU A 253 -2.51 -4.13 -0.70
N ALA A 254 -3.11 -3.14 -0.05
CA ALA A 254 -4.02 -3.35 1.08
C ALA A 254 -5.29 -2.51 0.90
N ILE A 255 -6.42 -3.04 1.34
CA ILE A 255 -7.70 -2.33 1.33
C ILE A 255 -8.44 -2.50 2.65
N GLY A 256 -9.03 -1.41 3.15
CA GLY A 256 -9.74 -1.44 4.40
C GLY A 256 -10.52 -0.18 4.70
N THR A 257 -11.19 -0.18 5.84
CA THR A 257 -11.81 1.01 6.44
C THR A 257 -10.86 1.64 7.47
N GLU A 258 -11.21 2.80 8.03
CA GLU A 258 -10.42 3.45 9.10
C GLU A 258 -10.15 2.51 10.30
N TYR A 259 -11.12 1.64 10.62
CA TYR A 259 -11.08 0.78 11.81
C TYR A 259 -10.66 -0.65 11.52
N TYR A 260 -10.64 -1.06 10.25
CA TYR A 260 -10.42 -2.45 9.87
C TYR A 260 -9.72 -2.51 8.52
N TYR A 261 -8.44 -2.88 8.55
CA TYR A 261 -7.73 -3.34 7.37
C TYR A 261 -8.00 -4.83 7.21
N ASP A 262 -8.68 -5.20 6.13
CA ASP A 262 -8.58 -6.58 5.68
C ASP A 262 -7.21 -6.67 5.00
N HIS A 263 -6.24 -7.22 5.73
CA HIS A 263 -4.89 -7.38 5.22
C HIS A 263 -4.87 -8.56 4.26
N GLU A 264 -5.43 -8.38 3.07
CA GLU A 264 -5.11 -9.25 1.95
C GLU A 264 -3.75 -8.80 1.42
N TYR A 265 -2.68 -9.23 2.09
CA TYR A 265 -1.35 -9.20 1.49
C TYR A 265 -1.38 -10.16 0.32
N ASN A 266 -1.55 -9.62 -0.88
CA ASN A 266 -1.25 -10.38 -2.06
C ASN A 266 0.26 -10.31 -2.26
N THR A 267 0.92 -11.48 -2.20
CA THR A 267 2.38 -11.63 -2.23
C THR A 267 2.79 -12.13 -3.61
N GLY A 268 2.31 -11.49 -4.68
CA GLY A 268 2.68 -11.83 -6.05
C GLY A 268 4.20 -11.81 -6.23
N LEU A 269 4.67 -12.42 -7.33
CA LEU A 269 6.08 -12.27 -7.69
C LEU A 269 6.31 -10.87 -8.28
N LYS A 270 7.54 -10.35 -8.15
CA LYS A 270 7.94 -9.10 -8.81
C LYS A 270 7.34 -8.96 -10.22
N ARG A 271 6.72 -7.80 -10.48
CA ARG A 271 6.08 -7.44 -11.77
C ARG A 271 4.72 -8.09 -12.04
N GLU A 272 4.16 -8.80 -11.09
CA GLU A 272 2.79 -9.31 -11.19
C GLU A 272 1.79 -8.26 -10.71
N ALA A 273 0.54 -8.45 -11.11
CA ALA A 273 -0.53 -7.58 -10.64
C ALA A 273 -1.02 -8.08 -9.29
N GLU A 274 -1.05 -7.22 -8.29
CA GLU A 274 -1.73 -7.51 -7.03
C GLU A 274 -3.20 -7.16 -7.17
N ASN A 275 -4.07 -8.05 -6.71
CA ASN A 275 -5.52 -7.89 -6.84
C ASN A 275 -6.20 -8.13 -5.49
N ALA A 276 -7.25 -7.35 -5.23
CA ALA A 276 -8.18 -7.53 -4.11
C ALA A 276 -9.62 -7.40 -4.64
N ILE A 277 -10.53 -8.25 -4.16
CA ILE A 277 -11.95 -8.22 -4.51
C ILE A 277 -12.78 -8.44 -3.25
N PHE A 278 -13.73 -7.55 -2.99
CA PHE A 278 -14.66 -7.70 -1.87
C PHE A 278 -16.03 -7.14 -2.22
N VAL A 279 -17.05 -7.57 -1.48
CA VAL A 279 -18.36 -6.94 -1.44
C VAL A 279 -18.46 -6.12 -0.16
N ASN A 280 -18.94 -4.88 -0.28
CA ASN A 280 -19.31 -4.09 0.89
C ASN A 280 -20.70 -4.50 1.33
N GLY A 281 -20.89 -4.93 2.58
CA GLY A 281 -22.20 -5.34 3.10
C GLY A 281 -23.19 -4.17 3.21
N GLU A 282 -23.48 -3.72 4.44
CA GLU A 282 -24.75 -3.00 4.65
C GLU A 282 -24.69 -1.46 4.74
N LYS A 283 -23.50 -0.82 4.66
CA LYS A 283 -23.38 0.64 4.90
C LYS A 283 -22.49 1.34 3.89
N ASP A 284 -22.87 2.57 3.56
CA ASP A 284 -22.00 3.52 2.89
C ASP A 284 -20.70 3.65 3.67
N ASN A 285 -19.61 3.19 3.07
CA ASN A 285 -18.30 3.16 3.71
C ASN A 285 -17.28 3.88 2.83
N THR A 286 -16.32 4.51 3.50
CA THR A 286 -15.08 4.94 2.85
C THR A 286 -14.05 3.85 3.03
N TYR A 287 -13.56 3.32 1.92
CA TYR A 287 -12.44 2.39 1.90
C TYR A 287 -11.17 3.12 1.48
N TYR A 288 -10.07 2.74 2.12
CA TYR A 288 -8.73 3.19 1.83
C TYR A 288 -7.99 2.09 1.08
N ILE A 289 -7.44 2.44 -0.08
CA ILE A 289 -6.53 1.59 -0.85
C ILE A 289 -5.12 2.08 -0.55
N ASN A 290 -4.29 1.23 0.04
CA ASN A 290 -2.88 1.52 0.26
C ASN A 290 -2.03 0.69 -0.71
N VAL A 291 -1.24 1.39 -1.52
CA VAL A 291 -0.23 0.79 -2.41
C VAL A 291 1.12 1.08 -1.79
N PHE A 292 1.96 0.08 -1.58
CA PHE A 292 3.24 0.28 -0.88
C PHE A 292 4.37 -0.52 -1.52
N VAL A 293 5.61 -0.06 -1.31
CA VAL A 293 6.83 -0.76 -1.74
C VAL A 293 6.90 -2.12 -1.02
N GLU A 294 7.10 -3.21 -1.76
CA GLU A 294 7.35 -4.53 -1.17
C GLU A 294 8.80 -5.02 -1.43
N GLY A 295 9.29 -5.89 -0.56
CA GLY A 295 10.55 -6.61 -0.76
C GLY A 295 11.79 -5.82 -0.32
N THR A 296 12.88 -5.94 -1.10
CA THR A 296 14.17 -5.26 -0.83
C THR A 296 14.52 -4.22 -1.88
N ASP A 297 13.57 -3.86 -2.76
CA ASP A 297 13.77 -2.88 -3.83
C ASP A 297 13.65 -1.43 -3.34
N TYR A 298 13.92 -1.18 -2.06
CA TYR A 298 13.75 0.12 -1.41
C TYR A 298 14.48 1.24 -2.12
N ASP A 299 15.63 0.98 -2.76
CA ASP A 299 16.42 2.04 -3.40
C ASP A 299 15.89 2.43 -4.81
N LYS A 300 14.79 1.82 -5.27
CA LYS A 300 14.22 2.06 -6.61
C LYS A 300 13.04 3.02 -6.58
N ILE A 301 12.91 3.77 -7.66
CA ILE A 301 11.71 4.56 -7.96
C ILE A 301 10.89 3.79 -8.99
N GLY A 302 9.62 3.55 -8.68
CA GLY A 302 8.73 2.72 -9.47
C GLY A 302 7.42 3.44 -9.80
N ASN A 303 7.03 3.41 -11.07
CA ASN A 303 5.66 3.77 -11.45
C ASN A 303 4.76 2.55 -11.29
N TYR A 304 3.51 2.75 -10.91
CA TYR A 304 2.48 1.71 -10.95
C TYR A 304 1.22 2.17 -11.68
N THR A 305 0.35 1.21 -12.02
CA THR A 305 -1.00 1.44 -12.51
C THR A 305 -1.98 0.89 -11.49
N LEU A 306 -2.86 1.73 -10.96
CA LEU A 306 -3.95 1.33 -10.08
C LEU A 306 -5.25 1.31 -10.87
N LYS A 307 -5.95 0.18 -10.87
CA LYS A 307 -7.27 0.02 -11.48
C LYS A 307 -8.28 -0.25 -10.38
N VAL A 308 -9.36 0.52 -10.37
CA VAL A 308 -10.48 0.39 -9.43
C VAL A 308 -11.76 0.19 -10.22
N SER A 309 -12.52 -0.84 -9.87
CA SER A 309 -13.87 -1.10 -10.38
C SER A 309 -14.81 -1.17 -9.19
N ILE A 310 -15.97 -0.52 -9.32
CA ILE A 310 -17.07 -0.58 -8.37
C ILE A 310 -18.31 -0.92 -9.20
N LEU A 311 -18.95 -2.04 -8.88
CA LEU A 311 -20.15 -2.52 -9.54
C LEU A 311 -21.22 -2.74 -8.49
N GLU A 312 -22.42 -2.20 -8.72
CA GLU A 312 -23.58 -2.50 -7.88
C GLU A 312 -23.91 -4.00 -8.01
N GLN A 313 -24.20 -4.67 -6.89
CA GLN A 313 -24.83 -5.99 -6.92
C GLN A 313 -26.16 -5.94 -7.66
N ASN A 314 -26.51 -7.06 -8.27
CA ASN A 314 -27.72 -7.20 -9.07
C ASN A 314 -28.31 -8.58 -8.87
N ASP A 315 -28.61 -8.86 -7.62
CA ASP A 315 -29.03 -10.16 -7.16
C ASP A 315 -30.41 -10.49 -7.70
N ALA A 316 -30.51 -11.65 -8.34
CA ALA A 316 -31.68 -12.05 -9.12
C ALA A 316 -32.11 -11.07 -10.23
N GLY A 317 -31.23 -10.17 -10.68
CA GLY A 317 -31.58 -9.19 -11.72
C GLY A 317 -32.44 -8.02 -11.23
N SER A 318 -32.47 -7.77 -9.92
CA SER A 318 -33.28 -6.73 -9.26
C SER A 318 -32.77 -5.30 -9.47
N GLY A 319 -31.47 -5.14 -9.74
CA GLY A 319 -30.74 -3.87 -9.68
C GLY A 319 -30.28 -3.49 -8.27
N GLU A 320 -30.34 -4.41 -7.31
CA GLU A 320 -29.93 -4.23 -5.92
C GLU A 320 -29.36 -5.53 -5.34
N ASP A 321 -28.73 -5.40 -4.19
CA ASP A 321 -28.26 -6.50 -3.34
C ASP A 321 -29.43 -7.20 -2.62
N ALA A 322 -29.31 -8.51 -2.38
CA ALA A 322 -30.30 -9.27 -1.65
C ALA A 322 -30.05 -9.16 -0.14
N SER A 323 -30.84 -8.33 0.56
CA SER A 323 -30.60 -8.01 1.97
C SER A 323 -30.31 -9.19 2.90
N GLU A 324 -29.36 -8.99 3.82
CA GLU A 324 -29.17 -9.87 4.96
C GLU A 324 -30.37 -9.88 5.93
N ASP A 325 -31.20 -8.85 5.98
CA ASP A 325 -32.36 -8.83 6.88
C ASP A 325 -33.55 -9.54 6.22
N PRO A 326 -34.09 -10.64 6.80
CA PRO A 326 -35.25 -11.30 6.22
C PRO A 326 -36.50 -10.40 6.18
N GLU A 327 -36.56 -9.29 6.94
CA GLU A 327 -37.65 -8.29 6.79
C GLU A 327 -37.56 -7.52 5.47
N ASN A 328 -36.36 -7.37 4.92
CA ASN A 328 -36.06 -6.68 3.66
C ASN A 328 -35.70 -7.67 2.54
N ALA A 329 -36.00 -8.96 2.72
CA ALA A 329 -35.69 -10.01 1.76
C ALA A 329 -36.22 -9.69 0.35
N LEU A 330 -35.40 -9.97 -0.66
CA LEU A 330 -35.72 -9.69 -2.05
C LEU A 330 -36.83 -10.63 -2.54
N GLN A 331 -37.98 -10.07 -2.94
CA GLN A 331 -39.12 -10.87 -3.37
C GLN A 331 -38.94 -11.37 -4.80
N ILE A 332 -38.88 -12.69 -4.99
CA ILE A 332 -38.68 -13.33 -6.30
C ILE A 332 -39.78 -14.38 -6.59
N THR A 333 -39.79 -14.91 -7.82
CA THR A 333 -40.68 -16.00 -8.25
C THR A 333 -39.88 -17.25 -8.64
N ALA A 334 -40.54 -18.35 -9.01
CA ALA A 334 -39.85 -19.47 -9.63
C ALA A 334 -39.09 -19.02 -10.90
N GLY A 335 -37.87 -19.52 -11.09
CA GLY A 335 -36.96 -19.06 -12.13
C GLY A 335 -35.51 -19.50 -11.90
N ASN A 336 -34.61 -19.01 -12.74
CA ASN A 336 -33.17 -19.17 -12.58
C ASN A 336 -32.56 -17.78 -12.44
N TYR A 337 -31.75 -17.60 -11.42
CA TYR A 337 -31.19 -16.34 -10.99
C TYR A 337 -29.69 -16.48 -10.79
N LYS A 338 -29.01 -15.34 -10.73
CA LYS A 338 -27.63 -15.23 -10.28
C LYS A 338 -27.59 -14.28 -9.10
N GLY A 339 -26.66 -14.50 -8.20
CA GLY A 339 -26.28 -13.53 -7.18
C GLY A 339 -24.78 -13.54 -7.00
N TYR A 340 -24.29 -12.63 -6.18
CA TYR A 340 -22.90 -12.54 -5.78
C TYR A 340 -22.86 -12.44 -4.27
N ILE A 341 -21.96 -13.13 -3.59
CA ILE A 341 -21.87 -13.11 -2.12
C ILE A 341 -20.43 -13.20 -1.66
N GLY A 342 -20.13 -12.65 -0.49
CA GLY A 342 -18.87 -12.84 0.23
C GLY A 342 -18.25 -11.53 0.71
N GLY A 343 -17.07 -11.64 1.32
CA GLY A 343 -16.43 -10.54 2.02
C GLY A 343 -17.23 -10.07 3.22
N ARG A 344 -17.83 -8.88 3.14
CA ARG A 344 -18.68 -8.34 4.21
C ARG A 344 -20.17 -8.49 3.96
N ASP A 345 -20.54 -8.93 2.78
CA ASP A 345 -21.88 -9.42 2.49
C ASP A 345 -21.86 -10.93 2.75
N GLU A 346 -22.29 -11.31 3.95
CA GLU A 346 -22.21 -12.70 4.39
C GLU A 346 -23.48 -13.48 4.07
N LYS A 347 -24.56 -12.81 3.63
CA LYS A 347 -25.87 -13.45 3.50
C LYS A 347 -26.86 -12.76 2.56
N ASP A 348 -27.24 -13.48 1.51
CA ASP A 348 -28.37 -13.08 0.66
C ASP A 348 -29.68 -13.68 1.14
N THR A 349 -30.72 -12.85 1.32
CA THR A 349 -32.06 -13.35 1.66
C THR A 349 -33.12 -12.99 0.60
N TYR A 350 -33.80 -14.04 0.14
CA TYR A 350 -34.90 -13.98 -0.83
C TYR A 350 -36.21 -14.46 -0.22
N VAL A 351 -37.34 -14.04 -0.79
CA VAL A 351 -38.67 -14.49 -0.38
C VAL A 351 -39.57 -14.85 -1.56
N VAL A 352 -40.22 -16.02 -1.48
CA VAL A 352 -41.19 -16.54 -2.45
C VAL A 352 -42.54 -16.74 -1.77
N LYS A 353 -43.63 -16.33 -2.41
CA LYS A 353 -45.01 -16.57 -1.92
C LYS A 353 -45.50 -17.93 -2.36
N LEU A 354 -45.83 -18.79 -1.40
CA LEU A 354 -46.37 -20.12 -1.64
C LEU A 354 -47.84 -20.21 -1.21
N LYS A 355 -48.59 -21.02 -1.94
CA LYS A 355 -49.95 -21.45 -1.60
C LYS A 355 -49.93 -22.82 -0.95
N LYS A 356 -50.89 -23.06 -0.06
CA LYS A 356 -51.09 -24.37 0.55
C LYS A 356 -51.11 -25.48 -0.52
N GLY A 357 -50.27 -26.47 -0.33
CA GLY A 357 -50.11 -27.64 -1.20
C GLY A 357 -49.04 -27.49 -2.28
N GLN A 358 -48.51 -26.28 -2.52
CA GLN A 358 -47.41 -26.11 -3.47
C GLN A 358 -46.11 -26.68 -2.93
N LYS A 359 -45.34 -27.33 -3.81
CA LYS A 359 -44.00 -27.82 -3.50
C LYS A 359 -42.96 -26.90 -4.14
N ILE A 360 -42.02 -26.39 -3.35
CA ILE A 360 -40.86 -25.65 -3.82
C ILE A 360 -39.61 -26.54 -3.76
N THR A 361 -38.76 -26.41 -4.77
CA THR A 361 -37.37 -26.90 -4.77
C THR A 361 -36.47 -25.71 -5.03
N VAL A 362 -35.42 -25.57 -4.22
CA VAL A 362 -34.40 -24.53 -4.31
C VAL A 362 -33.07 -25.24 -4.52
N GLU A 363 -32.33 -24.82 -5.53
CA GLU A 363 -30.96 -25.27 -5.79
C GLU A 363 -30.06 -24.04 -5.90
N VAL A 364 -28.95 -24.03 -5.17
CA VAL A 364 -27.90 -23.02 -5.24
C VAL A 364 -26.63 -23.68 -5.71
N VAL A 365 -25.98 -23.13 -6.74
CA VAL A 365 -24.71 -23.62 -7.28
C VAL A 365 -23.68 -22.51 -7.15
N PRO A 366 -22.76 -22.55 -6.17
CA PRO A 366 -21.69 -21.57 -6.04
C PRO A 366 -20.65 -21.72 -7.16
N ALA A 367 -19.86 -20.66 -7.39
CA ALA A 367 -18.65 -20.77 -8.19
C ALA A 367 -17.73 -21.89 -7.65
N SER A 368 -16.93 -22.51 -8.53
CA SER A 368 -16.11 -23.68 -8.16
C SER A 368 -15.15 -23.42 -7.00
N ASP A 369 -14.78 -22.16 -6.79
CA ASP A 369 -13.89 -21.77 -5.73
C ASP A 369 -14.62 -21.25 -4.46
N LEU A 370 -15.94 -21.12 -4.46
CA LEU A 370 -16.78 -20.58 -3.39
C LEU A 370 -17.51 -21.71 -2.63
N ASP A 371 -17.73 -21.51 -1.34
CA ASP A 371 -18.55 -22.40 -0.51
C ASP A 371 -19.70 -21.60 0.12
N VAL A 372 -20.91 -22.16 0.07
CA VAL A 372 -22.14 -21.50 0.53
C VAL A 372 -22.99 -22.44 1.37
N GLU A 373 -23.76 -21.87 2.30
CA GLU A 373 -24.77 -22.61 3.06
C GLU A 373 -26.16 -22.14 2.65
N LEU A 374 -27.04 -23.09 2.29
CA LEU A 374 -28.45 -22.82 1.97
C LEU A 374 -29.34 -23.08 3.19
N ARG A 375 -30.12 -22.07 3.60
CA ARG A 375 -31.17 -22.20 4.61
C ARG A 375 -32.52 -21.81 4.05
N VAL A 376 -33.53 -22.66 4.27
CA VAL A 376 -34.89 -22.39 3.79
C VAL A 376 -35.96 -22.58 4.87
N GLY A 377 -37.00 -21.75 4.84
CA GLY A 377 -38.09 -21.88 5.81
C GLY A 377 -39.00 -20.67 5.91
N ARG A 378 -39.60 -20.44 7.09
CA ARG A 378 -40.38 -19.24 7.38
C ARG A 378 -39.58 -18.31 8.27
N TYR A 379 -39.94 -17.03 8.26
CA TYR A 379 -39.26 -15.95 8.99
C TYR A 379 -38.82 -16.31 10.43
N THR A 380 -39.69 -16.97 11.21
CA THR A 380 -39.39 -17.33 12.62
C THR A 380 -38.96 -18.78 12.84
N TYR A 381 -38.95 -19.61 11.80
CA TYR A 381 -38.69 -21.04 11.90
C TYR A 381 -38.14 -21.57 10.58
N TYR A 382 -36.85 -21.86 10.54
CA TYR A 382 -36.27 -22.66 9.46
C TYR A 382 -36.78 -24.09 9.63
N TYR A 383 -37.59 -24.56 8.66
CA TYR A 383 -38.22 -25.89 8.70
C TYR A 383 -37.26 -26.98 8.25
N ASP A 384 -36.30 -26.58 7.42
CA ASP A 384 -35.24 -27.42 6.91
C ASP A 384 -33.99 -26.54 6.83
N SER A 385 -33.28 -26.42 7.95
CA SER A 385 -31.84 -26.19 7.85
C SER A 385 -31.25 -27.55 7.49
N GLU A 386 -31.38 -27.98 6.24
CA GLU A 386 -30.43 -28.95 5.73
C GLU A 386 -29.09 -28.21 5.76
N TYR A 387 -28.39 -28.34 6.89
CA TYR A 387 -26.98 -27.99 7.05
C TYR A 387 -26.22 -28.92 6.13
N ASN A 388 -26.28 -28.61 4.86
CA ASN A 388 -25.49 -29.28 3.88
C ASN A 388 -24.26 -28.38 3.76
N TYR A 389 -23.23 -28.78 4.51
CA TYR A 389 -21.88 -28.27 4.35
C TYR A 389 -21.35 -28.92 3.08
N GLY A 390 -21.79 -28.43 1.93
CA GLY A 390 -21.27 -28.87 0.64
C GLY A 390 -19.74 -28.76 0.61
N LEU A 391 -19.15 -29.50 -0.32
CA LEU A 391 -17.78 -29.19 -0.69
C LEU A 391 -17.85 -27.97 -1.61
N LYS A 392 -16.94 -27.02 -1.41
CA LYS A 392 -16.63 -25.92 -2.32
C LYS A 392 -16.94 -26.24 -3.81
N GLY A 393 -17.85 -25.47 -4.40
CA GLY A 393 -18.33 -25.63 -5.79
C GLY A 393 -19.45 -26.64 -6.02
N GLU A 394 -19.92 -27.36 -5.01
CA GLU A 394 -21.03 -28.33 -5.14
C GLU A 394 -22.41 -27.66 -4.95
N PRO A 395 -23.46 -28.14 -5.63
CA PRO A 395 -24.82 -27.64 -5.45
C PRO A 395 -25.40 -27.92 -4.06
N GLU A 396 -26.10 -26.93 -3.52
CA GLU A 396 -26.95 -27.04 -2.35
C GLU A 396 -28.42 -27.11 -2.75
N ILE A 397 -29.17 -28.10 -2.26
CA ILE A 397 -30.56 -28.33 -2.68
C ILE A 397 -31.46 -28.52 -1.47
N ALA A 398 -32.59 -27.82 -1.44
CA ALA A 398 -33.62 -27.97 -0.42
C ALA A 398 -35.03 -28.07 -1.04
N THR A 399 -35.94 -28.82 -0.40
CA THR A 399 -37.32 -28.95 -0.86
C THR A 399 -38.33 -28.75 0.27
N TYR A 400 -39.46 -28.10 -0.01
CA TYR A 400 -40.51 -27.87 0.97
C TYR A 400 -41.90 -27.94 0.33
N THR A 401 -42.89 -28.47 1.05
CA THR A 401 -44.30 -28.43 0.64
C THR A 401 -45.08 -27.58 1.62
N ALA A 402 -45.70 -26.50 1.14
CA ALA A 402 -46.42 -25.56 1.98
C ALA A 402 -47.69 -26.21 2.55
N ASP A 403 -47.84 -26.22 3.87
CA ASP A 403 -49.07 -26.70 4.54
C ASP A 403 -50.12 -25.60 4.74
N GLU A 404 -49.77 -24.35 4.44
CA GLU A 404 -50.62 -23.15 4.41
C GLU A 404 -50.08 -22.11 3.42
N ASP A 405 -50.87 -21.07 3.14
CA ASP A 405 -50.40 -19.91 2.37
C ASP A 405 -49.36 -19.16 3.20
N THR A 406 -48.13 -19.01 2.68
CA THR A 406 -47.01 -18.48 3.47
C THR A 406 -45.96 -17.77 2.61
N ASN A 407 -45.16 -16.93 3.26
CA ASN A 407 -43.91 -16.43 2.71
C ASN A 407 -42.80 -17.44 3.07
N PHE A 408 -42.13 -17.95 2.05
CA PHE A 408 -41.03 -18.89 2.17
C PHE A 408 -39.72 -18.15 1.88
N TYR A 409 -38.81 -18.17 2.85
CA TYR A 409 -37.53 -17.49 2.83
C TYR A 409 -36.43 -18.45 2.42
N ILE A 410 -35.51 -17.92 1.63
CA ILE A 410 -34.32 -18.61 1.12
C ILE A 410 -33.15 -17.72 1.50
N SER A 411 -32.29 -18.19 2.38
CA SER A 411 -31.07 -17.49 2.78
C SER A 411 -29.85 -18.28 2.32
N ILE A 412 -28.94 -17.61 1.63
CA ILE A 412 -27.69 -18.15 1.15
C ILE A 412 -26.60 -17.46 1.95
N TYR A 413 -25.76 -18.22 2.65
CA TYR A 413 -24.68 -17.67 3.46
C TYR A 413 -23.34 -17.96 2.81
N HIS A 414 -22.41 -17.03 2.92
CA HIS A 414 -21.00 -17.32 2.65
C HIS A 414 -20.47 -18.28 3.72
N ALA A 415 -20.07 -19.49 3.33
CA ALA A 415 -19.62 -20.53 4.27
C ALA A 415 -18.09 -20.73 4.24
N GLY A 416 -17.41 -20.22 3.21
CA GLY A 416 -15.96 -20.25 3.07
C GLY A 416 -15.49 -20.33 1.62
N GLY A 417 -14.26 -20.79 1.42
CA GLY A 417 -13.66 -20.87 0.08
C GLY A 417 -13.07 -19.53 -0.35
N ALA A 418 -13.36 -19.11 -1.58
CA ALA A 418 -12.98 -17.80 -2.11
C ALA A 418 -13.62 -16.69 -1.27
N TYR A 419 -12.93 -15.56 -1.15
CA TYR A 419 -13.39 -14.43 -0.34
C TYR A 419 -14.77 -13.92 -0.77
N ALA A 420 -15.02 -13.83 -2.08
CA ALA A 420 -16.33 -13.55 -2.66
C ALA A 420 -16.49 -14.22 -4.03
N GLY A 421 -17.73 -14.39 -4.50
CA GLY A 421 -17.99 -15.00 -5.80
C GLY A 421 -19.46 -15.06 -6.22
N GLU A 422 -19.69 -15.41 -7.49
CA GLU A 422 -21.03 -15.63 -8.03
C GLU A 422 -21.62 -16.98 -7.56
N TYR A 423 -22.94 -17.04 -7.44
CA TYR A 423 -23.71 -18.28 -7.41
C TYR A 423 -24.89 -18.24 -8.39
N SER A 424 -25.40 -19.41 -8.76
CA SER A 424 -26.67 -19.56 -9.48
C SER A 424 -27.76 -20.06 -8.52
N LEU A 425 -28.96 -19.48 -8.58
CA LEU A 425 -30.11 -19.84 -7.77
C LEU A 425 -31.26 -20.30 -8.67
N ASN A 426 -31.60 -21.59 -8.61
CA ASN A 426 -32.68 -22.19 -9.38
C ASN A 426 -33.86 -22.50 -8.45
N ILE A 427 -35.04 -22.00 -8.80
CA ILE A 427 -36.26 -22.18 -7.99
C ILE A 427 -37.37 -22.75 -8.87
N SER A 428 -37.93 -23.89 -8.47
CA SER A 428 -39.12 -24.46 -9.08
C SER A 428 -40.26 -24.56 -8.08
N VAL A 429 -41.49 -24.23 -8.49
CA VAL A 429 -42.70 -24.39 -7.69
C VAL A 429 -43.72 -25.21 -8.49
N GLU A 430 -44.21 -26.29 -7.89
CA GLU A 430 -45.19 -27.25 -8.44
C GLU A 430 -46.54 -27.19 -7.72
#